data_AF-A0A960Y5T5-F1
#
_entry.id   AF-A0A960Y5T5-F1
#
_cell.length_a   1.000
_cell.length_b   1.000
_cell.length_c   1.000
_cell.angle_alpha   90.00
_cell.angle_beta   90.00
_cell.angle_gamma   90.00
#
_symmetry.space_group_name_H-M   'P 1'
#
loop_
_entity.id
_entity.type
_entity.pdbx_description
1 polymer ?
#
loop_
_entity_poly.entity_id
_entity_poly.type
_entity_poly.pdbx_seq_one_letter_code
_entity_poly.pdbx_strand_id
1 'polypeptide(L)'
;MDTLRRLAPVLLPGLLLLAAVTLLAAWLCDDAYITFRTVENLAEGRGARWNPLERVQSYTHPLWMLLLTAARAVSGEIYVTSLVLSLLLSWTAAALLALQAGPRRDAAFLALLALALSRSFVDYSTSGLENSLTHLLLVLWLRDWWTQAASPTPAGARR
;
A
#
# COMPACT_ATOMS: atom_id res chain seq x y z
N MET A 1 -17.15 14.61 -10.41
CA MET A 1 -18.18 13.84 -9.65
C MET A 1 -18.87 12.78 -10.52
N ASP A 2 -19.00 12.98 -11.83
CA ASP A 2 -19.73 12.04 -12.71
C ASP A 2 -19.04 10.69 -12.90
N THR A 3 -17.71 10.64 -12.94
CA THR A 3 -16.95 9.38 -13.07
C THR A 3 -17.15 8.47 -11.85
N LEU A 4 -17.12 9.02 -10.64
CA LEU A 4 -17.36 8.27 -9.40
C LEU A 4 -18.77 7.67 -9.37
N ARG A 5 -19.79 8.43 -9.74
CA ARG A 5 -21.17 7.94 -9.83
C ARG A 5 -21.32 6.83 -10.87
N ARG A 6 -20.60 6.94 -11.99
CA ARG A 6 -20.60 5.91 -13.04
C ARG A 6 -19.91 4.62 -12.59
N LEU A 7 -18.82 4.71 -11.83
CA LEU A 7 -18.04 3.55 -11.38
C LEU A 7 -18.53 2.93 -10.06
N ALA A 8 -19.28 3.66 -9.23
CA ALA A 8 -19.82 3.20 -7.96
C ALA A 8 -20.40 1.76 -7.95
N PRO A 9 -21.25 1.33 -8.92
CA PRO A 9 -21.82 -0.01 -8.91
C PRO A 9 -20.78 -1.13 -9.12
N VAL A 10 -19.58 -0.80 -9.60
CA VAL A 10 -18.47 -1.75 -9.81
C VAL A 10 -17.43 -1.65 -8.71
N LEU A 11 -17.10 -0.42 -8.30
CA LEU A 11 -16.09 -0.18 -7.27
C LEU A 11 -16.50 -0.81 -5.94
N LEU A 12 -17.75 -0.64 -5.52
CA LEU A 12 -18.21 -1.17 -4.25
C LEU A 12 -18.10 -2.70 -4.18
N PRO A 13 -18.72 -3.50 -5.07
CA PRO A 13 -18.60 -4.95 -4.99
C PRO A 13 -17.17 -5.44 -5.25
N GLY A 14 -16.42 -4.80 -6.15
CA GLY A 14 -15.03 -5.17 -6.43
C GLY A 14 -14.11 -4.95 -5.22
N LEU A 15 -14.26 -3.82 -4.52
CA LEU A 15 -13.51 -3.54 -3.30
C LEU A 15 -13.96 -4.41 -2.13
N LEU A 16 -15.25 -4.72 -2.02
CA LEU A 16 -15.75 -5.65 -1.00
C LEU A 16 -15.21 -7.08 -1.21
N LEU A 17 -15.16 -7.56 -2.46
CA LEU A 17 -14.55 -8.83 -2.79
C LEU A 17 -13.06 -8.83 -2.41
N LEU A 18 -12.31 -7.79 -2.83
CA LEU A 18 -10.90 -7.67 -2.52
C LEU A 18 -10.66 -7.61 -1.00
N ALA A 19 -11.48 -6.84 -0.28
CA ALA A 19 -11.43 -6.74 1.18
C ALA A 19 -11.69 -8.10 1.83
N ALA A 20 -12.74 -8.82 1.41
CA ALA A 20 -13.04 -10.15 1.93
C ALA A 20 -11.86 -11.12 1.71
N VAL A 21 -11.32 -11.18 0.50
CA VAL A 21 -10.21 -12.09 0.17
C VAL A 21 -8.94 -11.73 0.95
N THR A 22 -8.57 -10.45 1.02
CA THR A 22 -7.38 -9.99 1.75
C THR A 22 -7.52 -10.14 3.27
N LEU A 23 -8.72 -9.97 3.83
CA LEU A 23 -8.99 -10.21 5.26
C LEU A 23 -8.92 -11.70 5.61
N LEU A 24 -9.49 -12.57 4.77
CA LEU A 24 -9.48 -14.01 5.00
C LEU A 24 -8.09 -14.62 4.84
N ALA A 25 -7.24 -14.02 4.00
CA ALA A 25 -5.85 -14.40 3.80
C ALA A 25 -4.87 -13.62 4.69
N ALA A 26 -5.35 -12.79 5.62
CA ALA A 26 -4.49 -11.91 6.38
C ALA A 26 -3.52 -12.69 7.27
N TRP A 27 -2.23 -12.40 7.09
CA TRP A 27 -1.13 -12.98 7.85
C TRP A 27 0.02 -11.97 7.96
N LEU A 28 0.93 -12.22 8.90
CA LEU A 28 2.16 -11.45 9.11
C LEU A 28 3.37 -12.36 8.92
N CYS A 29 4.34 -11.89 8.14
CA CYS A 29 5.61 -12.59 7.93
C CYS A 29 6.45 -12.56 9.20
N ASP A 30 7.17 -13.66 9.44
CA ASP A 30 8.23 -13.73 10.44
C ASP A 30 9.29 -12.63 10.24
N ASP A 31 9.69 -12.37 9.00
CA ASP A 31 10.62 -11.30 8.64
C ASP A 31 10.14 -9.90 9.06
N ALA A 32 8.82 -9.65 9.11
CA ALA A 32 8.27 -8.37 9.54
C ALA A 32 8.62 -8.05 11.00
N TYR A 33 8.82 -9.08 11.84
CA TYR A 33 9.20 -8.89 13.23
C TYR A 33 10.57 -8.24 13.38
N ILE A 34 11.46 -8.39 12.39
CA ILE A 34 12.75 -7.67 12.32
C ILE A 34 12.54 -6.15 12.40
N THR A 35 11.61 -5.65 11.59
CA THR A 35 11.23 -4.25 11.59
C THR A 35 10.46 -3.89 12.86
N PHE A 36 9.55 -4.74 13.34
CA PHE A 36 8.73 -4.43 14.52
C PHE A 36 9.54 -4.20 15.79
N ARG A 37 10.55 -5.02 16.07
CA ARG A 37 11.43 -4.77 17.21
C ARG A 37 12.21 -3.46 17.08
N THR A 38 12.60 -3.10 15.85
CA THR A 38 13.23 -1.81 15.58
C THR A 38 12.26 -0.67 15.88
N VAL A 39 10.99 -0.81 15.48
CA VAL A 39 9.91 0.14 15.77
C VAL A 39 9.69 0.27 17.28
N GLU A 40 9.59 -0.84 18.02
CA GLU A 40 9.43 -0.81 19.48
C GLU A 40 10.63 -0.18 20.18
N ASN A 41 11.87 -0.53 19.79
CA ASN A 41 13.06 0.12 20.34
C ASN A 41 13.09 1.62 20.07
N LEU A 42 12.66 2.05 18.88
CA LEU A 42 12.56 3.47 18.55
C LEU A 42 11.48 4.16 19.40
N ALA A 43 10.33 3.52 19.58
CA ALA A 43 9.23 4.03 20.40
C ALA A 43 9.61 4.14 21.89
N GLU A 44 10.45 3.24 22.40
CA GLU A 44 10.97 3.26 23.77
C GLU A 44 12.21 4.15 23.95
N GLY A 45 12.63 4.89 22.92
CA GLY A 45 13.76 5.81 23.00
C GLY A 45 15.15 5.16 22.94
N ARG A 46 15.23 3.87 22.58
CA ARG A 46 16.49 3.12 22.41
C ARG A 46 17.12 3.29 21.03
N GLY A 47 16.40 3.95 20.13
CA GLY A 47 16.82 4.27 18.76
C GLY A 47 16.44 3.19 17.74
N ALA A 48 16.56 3.52 16.46
CA ALA A 48 16.16 2.65 15.33
C ALA A 48 17.15 1.51 15.09
N ARG A 49 17.20 0.53 16.00
CA ARG A 49 18.14 -0.60 16.00
C ARG A 49 17.44 -1.87 16.48
N TRP A 50 17.93 -3.04 16.08
CA TRP A 50 17.43 -4.34 16.56
C TRP A 50 17.86 -4.65 18.00
N ASN A 51 19.18 -4.56 18.26
CA ASN A 51 19.79 -4.73 19.57
C ASN A 51 20.20 -3.36 20.12
N PRO A 52 19.67 -2.90 21.27
CA PRO A 52 20.00 -1.58 21.81
C PRO A 52 21.50 -1.32 22.03
N LEU A 53 22.26 -2.38 22.34
CA LEU A 53 23.70 -2.33 22.58
C LEU A 53 24.54 -2.24 21.28
N GLU A 54 23.94 -2.53 20.12
CA GLU A 54 24.64 -2.58 18.84
C GLU A 54 24.10 -1.52 17.89
N ARG A 55 24.98 -0.79 17.20
CA ARG A 55 24.60 0.25 16.24
C ARG A 55 24.47 -0.32 14.83
N VAL A 56 23.48 -1.18 14.62
CA VAL A 56 23.24 -1.84 13.32
C VAL A 56 21.82 -1.60 12.84
N GLN A 57 21.70 -1.21 11.57
CA GLN A 57 20.42 -1.12 10.88
C GLN A 57 19.99 -2.51 10.42
N SER A 58 18.84 -2.97 10.91
CA SER A 58 18.26 -4.29 10.61
C SER A 58 17.11 -4.26 9.60
N TYR A 59 16.55 -3.08 9.32
CA TYR A 59 15.44 -2.89 8.40
C TYR A 59 15.93 -2.50 7.00
N THR A 60 15.32 -3.07 5.96
CA THR A 60 15.65 -2.86 4.54
C THR A 60 14.78 -1.78 3.86
N HIS A 61 13.79 -1.26 4.57
CA HIS A 61 12.68 -0.48 4.02
C HIS A 61 12.39 0.72 4.96
N PRO A 62 13.27 1.73 4.99
CA PRO A 62 13.25 2.81 5.99
C PRO A 62 11.95 3.61 6.02
N LEU A 63 11.35 3.89 4.85
CA LEU A 63 10.09 4.62 4.77
C LEU A 63 8.94 3.84 5.42
N TRP A 64 8.89 2.53 5.19
CA TRP A 64 7.90 1.65 5.83
C TRP A 64 8.11 1.57 7.33
N MET A 65 9.36 1.42 7.79
CA MET A 65 9.70 1.41 9.22
C MET A 65 9.27 2.71 9.92
N LEU A 66 9.53 3.87 9.31
CA LEU A 66 9.10 5.17 9.86
C LEU A 66 7.57 5.30 9.89
N LEU A 67 6.89 4.85 8.84
CA LEU A 67 5.43 4.88 8.78
C LEU A 67 4.80 3.97 9.86
N LEU A 68 5.33 2.77 10.03
CA LEU A 68 4.93 1.87 11.12
C LEU A 68 5.18 2.48 12.49
N THR A 69 6.32 3.15 12.69
CA THR A 69 6.63 3.84 13.94
C THR A 69 5.60 4.93 14.25
N ALA A 70 5.27 5.76 13.26
CA ALA A 70 4.26 6.81 13.42
C ALA A 70 2.87 6.22 13.73
N ALA A 71 2.47 5.16 13.02
CA ALA A 71 1.18 4.49 13.27
C ALA A 71 1.13 3.85 14.67
N ARG A 72 2.22 3.17 15.07
CA ARG A 72 2.37 2.55 16.40
C ARG A 72 2.36 3.56 17.54
N ALA A 73 2.88 4.77 17.31
CA ALA A 73 2.83 5.84 18.29
C ALA A 73 1.39 6.28 18.60
N VAL A 74 0.47 6.13 17.64
CA VAL A 74 -0.96 6.43 17.83
C VAL A 74 -1.71 5.26 18.47
N SER A 75 -1.46 4.04 18.01
CA SER A 75 -2.26 2.86 18.40
C SER A 75 -1.79 2.17 19.68
N GLY A 76 -0.53 2.33 20.10
CA GLY A 76 -0.01 1.69 21.30
C GLY A 76 0.55 0.26 21.08
N GLU A 77 0.35 -0.34 19.92
CA GLU A 77 0.81 -1.70 19.58
C GLU A 77 1.21 -1.83 18.12
N ILE A 78 2.07 -2.78 17.76
CA ILE A 78 2.60 -2.90 16.38
C ILE A 78 1.88 -3.95 15.53
N TYR A 79 1.33 -5.00 16.14
CA TYR A 79 0.85 -6.18 15.42
C TYR A 79 -0.41 -5.87 14.60
N VAL A 80 -1.51 -5.45 15.26
CA VAL A 80 -2.76 -5.11 14.56
C VAL A 80 -2.58 -3.84 13.75
N THR A 81 -1.76 -2.91 14.25
CA THR A 81 -1.43 -1.67 13.54
C THR A 81 -0.83 -1.94 12.17
N SER A 82 0.14 -2.86 12.08
CA SER A 82 0.75 -3.22 10.80
C SER A 82 -0.27 -3.86 9.85
N LEU A 83 -1.15 -4.73 10.36
CA LEU A 83 -2.21 -5.35 9.55
C LEU A 83 -3.18 -4.30 9.00
N VAL A 84 -3.73 -3.45 9.87
CA VAL A 84 -4.70 -2.42 9.51
C VAL A 84 -4.08 -1.42 8.54
N LEU A 85 -2.85 -0.96 8.82
CA LEU A 85 -2.15 -0.04 7.94
C LEU A 85 -1.91 -0.65 6.55
N SER A 86 -1.47 -1.91 6.50
CA SER A 86 -1.21 -2.61 5.24
C SER A 86 -2.49 -2.81 4.41
N LEU A 87 -3.60 -3.16 5.07
CA LEU A 87 -4.92 -3.29 4.42
C LEU A 87 -5.41 -1.95 3.87
N LEU A 88 -5.35 -0.89 4.68
CA LEU A 88 -5.80 0.45 4.26
C LEU A 88 -5.00 0.95 3.05
N LEU A 89 -3.67 0.78 3.05
CA LEU A 89 -2.83 1.17 1.93
C LEU A 89 -3.13 0.33 0.68
N SER A 90 -3.29 -0.99 0.83
CA SER A 90 -3.57 -1.89 -0.29
C SER A 90 -4.94 -1.62 -0.92
N TRP A 91 -5.98 -1.39 -0.11
CA TRP A 91 -7.32 -1.04 -0.62
C TRP A 91 -7.34 0.35 -1.25
N THR A 92 -6.61 1.31 -0.69
CA THR A 92 -6.45 2.65 -1.27
C THR A 92 -5.76 2.55 -2.63
N ALA A 93 -4.67 1.76 -2.74
CA ALA A 93 -3.97 1.52 -3.99
C ALA A 93 -4.91 0.90 -5.04
N ALA A 94 -5.67 -0.15 -4.67
CA ALA A 94 -6.61 -0.80 -5.57
C ALA A 94 -7.74 0.14 -6.03
N ALA A 95 -8.30 0.94 -5.12
CA ALA A 95 -9.33 1.93 -5.45
C ALA A 95 -8.79 2.99 -6.41
N LEU A 96 -7.59 3.54 -6.14
CA LEU A 96 -6.95 4.51 -7.02
C LEU A 96 -6.61 3.93 -8.39
N LEU A 97 -6.18 2.67 -8.47
CA LEU A 97 -5.95 1.98 -9.74
C LEU A 97 -7.25 1.83 -10.54
N ALA A 98 -8.33 1.40 -9.89
CA ALA A 98 -9.63 1.25 -10.56
C ALA A 98 -10.20 2.60 -11.04
N LEU A 99 -9.98 3.68 -10.30
CA LEU A 99 -10.38 5.03 -10.70
C LEU A 99 -9.62 5.55 -11.92
N GLN A 100 -8.39 5.09 -12.15
CA GLN A 100 -7.60 5.45 -13.34
C GLN A 100 -8.17 4.86 -14.64
N ALA A 101 -9.05 3.86 -14.57
CA ALA A 101 -9.75 3.34 -15.74
C ALA A 101 -10.73 4.35 -16.39
N GLY A 102 -10.99 5.50 -15.74
CA GLY A 102 -11.88 6.53 -16.25
C GLY A 102 -13.34 6.05 -16.31
N PRO A 103 -14.13 6.37 -17.35
CA PRO A 103 -15.54 5.96 -17.42
C PRO A 103 -15.75 4.46 -17.72
N ARG A 104 -14.68 3.69 -17.96
CA ARG A 104 -14.73 2.28 -18.38
C ARG A 104 -14.93 1.35 -17.19
N ARG A 105 -16.18 0.94 -16.98
CA ARG A 105 -16.61 0.06 -15.88
C ARG A 105 -15.98 -1.33 -15.95
N ASP A 106 -15.90 -1.89 -17.15
CA ASP A 106 -15.25 -3.15 -17.46
C ASP A 106 -13.78 -3.14 -17.07
N ALA A 107 -13.03 -2.11 -17.48
CA ALA A 107 -11.62 -1.99 -17.13
C ALA A 107 -11.41 -1.84 -15.60
N ALA A 108 -12.24 -1.04 -14.92
CA ALA A 108 -12.18 -0.91 -13.46
C ALA A 108 -12.49 -2.24 -12.75
N PHE A 109 -13.51 -2.97 -13.21
CA PHE A 109 -13.86 -4.28 -12.66
C PHE A 109 -12.75 -5.30 -12.87
N LEU A 110 -12.23 -5.40 -14.09
CA LEU A 110 -11.16 -6.34 -14.44
C LEU A 110 -9.88 -6.05 -13.66
N ALA A 111 -9.55 -4.77 -13.40
CA ALA A 111 -8.41 -4.42 -12.56
C ALA A 111 -8.58 -4.93 -11.13
N LEU A 112 -9.73 -4.69 -10.50
CA LEU A 112 -10.02 -5.18 -9.14
C LEU A 112 -10.08 -6.70 -9.08
N LEU A 113 -10.68 -7.34 -10.08
CA LEU A 113 -10.74 -8.80 -10.19
C LEU A 113 -9.36 -9.41 -10.36
N ALA A 114 -8.50 -8.82 -11.19
CA ALA A 114 -7.12 -9.27 -11.38
C ALA A 114 -6.31 -9.19 -10.07
N LEU A 115 -6.50 -8.13 -9.27
CA LEU A 115 -5.87 -8.02 -7.95
C LEU A 115 -6.43 -9.06 -6.96
N ALA A 116 -7.75 -9.25 -6.93
CA ALA A 116 -8.39 -10.20 -6.02
C ALA A 116 -8.03 -11.67 -6.33
N LEU A 117 -7.77 -11.99 -7.60
CA LEU A 117 -7.36 -13.33 -8.04
C LEU A 117 -5.83 -13.52 -8.01
N SER A 118 -5.06 -12.45 -7.82
CA SER A 118 -3.60 -12.53 -7.72
C SER A 118 -3.18 -12.95 -6.32
N ARG A 119 -2.75 -14.20 -6.18
CA ARG A 119 -2.27 -14.75 -4.91
C ARG A 119 -1.12 -13.93 -4.32
N SER A 120 -0.16 -13.52 -5.16
CA SER A 120 0.95 -12.68 -4.72
C SER A 120 0.48 -11.33 -4.19
N PHE A 121 -0.50 -10.69 -4.84
CA PHE A 121 -1.03 -9.43 -4.34
C PHE A 121 -1.75 -9.63 -3.01
N VAL A 122 -2.62 -10.64 -2.92
CA VAL A 122 -3.42 -10.93 -1.72
C VAL A 122 -2.51 -11.26 -0.53
N ASP A 123 -1.58 -12.20 -0.70
CA ASP A 123 -0.71 -12.67 0.39
C ASP A 123 0.20 -11.54 0.88
N TYR A 124 0.77 -10.74 -0.02
CA TYR A 124 1.67 -9.65 0.36
C TYR A 124 0.95 -8.33 0.69
N SER A 125 -0.39 -8.27 0.62
CA SER A 125 -1.16 -7.09 1.07
C SER A 125 -1.14 -6.89 2.58
N THR A 126 -0.87 -7.95 3.37
CA THR A 126 -0.88 -7.88 4.84
C THR A 126 0.41 -8.35 5.50
N SER A 127 1.41 -8.79 4.73
CA SER A 127 2.60 -9.50 5.25
C SER A 127 3.43 -8.75 6.29
N GLY A 128 3.16 -7.46 6.52
CA GLY A 128 3.88 -6.60 7.46
C GLY A 128 5.15 -5.97 6.90
N LEU A 129 5.44 -6.24 5.63
CA LEU A 129 6.53 -5.65 4.86
C LEU A 129 6.02 -4.45 4.03
N GLU A 130 6.91 -3.82 3.28
CA GLU A 130 6.66 -2.60 2.51
C GLU A 130 5.69 -2.75 1.34
N ASN A 131 5.27 -3.97 0.98
CA ASN A 131 4.48 -4.26 -0.22
C ASN A 131 3.23 -3.38 -0.35
N SER A 132 2.46 -3.23 0.73
CA SER A 132 1.24 -2.40 0.75
C SER A 132 1.53 -0.93 0.41
N LEU A 133 2.62 -0.38 0.95
CA LEU A 133 3.11 0.95 0.64
C LEU A 133 3.64 1.03 -0.80
N THR A 134 4.39 0.03 -1.25
CA THR A 134 4.92 -0.06 -2.62
C THR A 134 3.79 -0.07 -3.64
N HIS A 135 2.72 -0.84 -3.42
CA HIS A 135 1.54 -0.84 -4.28
C HIS A 135 0.94 0.57 -4.42
N LEU A 136 0.78 1.29 -3.30
CA LEU A 136 0.26 2.65 -3.32
C LEU A 136 1.18 3.60 -4.09
N LEU A 137 2.48 3.58 -3.80
CA LEU A 137 3.47 4.45 -4.45
C LEU A 137 3.54 4.19 -5.96
N LEU A 138 3.48 2.93 -6.39
CA LEU A 138 3.45 2.56 -7.81
C LEU A 138 2.19 3.10 -8.51
N VAL A 139 1.02 2.98 -7.87
CA VAL A 139 -0.24 3.48 -8.43
C VAL A 139 -0.22 5.01 -8.55
N LEU A 140 0.35 5.71 -7.56
CA LEU A 140 0.52 7.16 -7.60
C LEU A 140 1.52 7.59 -8.69
N TRP A 141 2.63 6.89 -8.82
CA TRP A 141 3.62 7.14 -9.87
C TRP A 141 3.04 6.91 -11.27
N LEU A 142 2.33 5.80 -11.48
CA LEU A 142 1.66 5.51 -12.76
C LEU A 142 0.66 6.60 -13.14
N ARG A 143 -0.12 7.08 -12.16
CA ARG A 143 -1.06 8.18 -12.36
C ARG A 143 -0.34 9.43 -12.85
N ASP A 144 0.73 9.83 -12.16
CA ASP A 144 1.50 11.01 -12.49
C ASP A 144 2.14 10.88 -13.88
N TRP A 145 2.77 9.73 -14.16
CA TRP A 145 3.36 9.42 -15.47
C TRP A 145 2.33 9.54 -16.61
N TRP A 146 1.12 9.02 -16.43
CA TRP A 146 0.06 9.12 -17.44
C TRP A 146 -0.37 10.57 -17.72
N THR A 147 -0.44 11.39 -16.65
CA THR A 147 -0.80 12.81 -16.80
C THR A 147 0.28 13.60 -17.54
N GLN A 148 1.55 13.27 -17.31
CA GLN A 148 2.67 13.87 -18.04
C GLN A 148 2.69 13.41 -19.50
N ALA A 149 2.49 12.12 -19.77
CA ALA A 149 2.45 11.57 -21.12
C ALA A 149 1.30 12.11 -21.97
N ALA A 150 0.16 12.46 -21.33
CA ALA A 150 -0.98 13.08 -22.00
C ALA A 150 -0.80 14.59 -22.24
N SER A 151 0.20 15.22 -21.62
CA SER A 151 0.49 16.65 -21.81
C SER A 151 1.24 16.85 -23.14
N PRO A 152 0.79 17.73 -24.04
CA PRO A 152 1.47 17.97 -25.31
C PRO A 152 2.89 18.49 -25.06
N THR A 153 3.88 17.90 -25.73
CA THR A 153 5.28 18.34 -25.65
C THR A 153 5.34 19.84 -26.01
N PRO A 154 5.99 20.70 -25.19
CA PRO A 154 6.15 22.11 -25.55
C PRO A 154 6.86 22.22 -26.89
N ALA A 155 6.21 22.89 -27.86
CA ALA A 155 6.79 23.22 -29.15
C ALA A 155 7.97 24.20 -28.93
N GLY A 156 9.17 23.68 -28.66
CA GLY A 156 10.34 24.53 -28.42
C GLY A 156 11.59 23.85 -27.87
N ALA A 157 11.51 22.62 -27.36
CA ALA A 157 12.65 21.93 -26.74
C ALA A 157 13.55 21.15 -27.71
N ARG A 158 13.58 21.53 -29.00
CA ARG A 158 14.64 21.13 -29.94
C ARG A 158 15.34 22.40 -30.41
N ARG A 159 16.42 22.76 -29.73
CA ARG A 159 17.50 23.61 -30.25
C ARG A 159 18.81 22.93 -29.93
#